data_AF-A0A8T0IE79-F1
#
_entry.id   AF-A0A8T0IE79-F1
#
_cell.length_a   1.000
_cell.length_b   1.000
_cell.length_c   1.000
_cell.angle_alpha   90.00
_cell.angle_beta   90.00
_cell.angle_gamma   90.00
#
_symmetry.space_group_name_H-M   'P 1'
#
loop_
_entity.id
_entity.type
_entity.pdbx_description
1 polymer ?
#
loop_
_entity_poly.entity_id
_entity_poly.type
_entity_poly.pdbx_seq_one_letter_code
_entity_poly.pdbx_strand_id
1 'polypeptide(L)'
;MILLQVPLSTFVAGSTIHHQYMAFSDVNLKRFLKIDALRERNTPLLRMRVLYDGIEQVMIVKLMPSLFHSLAAARLHDILHEKFITLGVKKQIFSVGDGRFGDPNERFKEPDIAYTTNERNHDDFPCFVVEVGVAESLQMLKCDAHFWLTKSDKRTKLVLIIHIDKVLRKILLQR
;
A
#
# COMPACT_ATOMS: atom_id res chain seq x y z
N MET A 1 20.93 -13.66 -9.96
CA MET A 1 19.47 -13.82 -10.06
C MET A 1 19.06 -14.84 -9.01
N ILE A 2 18.75 -14.38 -7.80
CA ILE A 2 18.41 -15.26 -6.67
C ILE A 2 16.94 -14.97 -6.36
N LEU A 3 16.07 -15.92 -6.72
CA LEU A 3 14.74 -16.03 -6.16
C LEU A 3 14.93 -16.39 -4.69
N LEU A 4 14.75 -15.43 -3.78
CA LEU A 4 14.59 -15.78 -2.36
C LEU A 4 13.25 -16.50 -2.21
N GLN A 5 13.34 -17.84 -2.09
CA GLN A 5 12.25 -18.69 -1.64
C GLN A 5 11.84 -18.26 -0.24
N VAL A 6 10.67 -17.64 -0.12
CA VAL A 6 9.93 -17.61 1.15
C VAL A 6 9.27 -18.98 1.27
N PRO A 7 9.45 -19.73 2.39
CA PRO A 7 8.97 -21.10 2.46
C PRO A 7 7.45 -21.12 2.61
N LEU A 8 6.78 -21.56 1.55
CA LEU A 8 5.41 -22.08 1.63
C LEU A 8 5.43 -23.44 0.94
N SER A 9 5.30 -24.47 1.77
CA SER A 9 5.08 -25.85 1.34
C SER A 9 4.00 -25.92 0.26
N THR A 10 4.36 -26.58 -0.84
CA THR A 10 3.46 -27.18 -1.84
C THR A 10 2.80 -26.21 -2.84
N PHE A 11 3.57 -25.75 -3.83
CA PHE A 11 3.01 -25.33 -5.11
C PHE A 11 2.58 -26.57 -5.91
N VAL A 12 1.29 -26.89 -5.88
CA VAL A 12 0.66 -27.71 -6.92
C VAL A 12 0.40 -26.80 -8.12
N ALA A 13 0.84 -27.23 -9.29
CA ALA A 13 0.57 -26.56 -10.55
C ALA A 13 -0.95 -26.46 -10.79
N GLY A 14 -1.47 -25.24 -10.79
CA GLY A 14 -2.87 -24.93 -11.07
C GLY A 14 -3.15 -23.44 -11.10
N SER A 15 -3.34 -22.90 -12.30
CA SER A 15 -3.90 -21.57 -12.65
C SER A 15 -3.09 -20.29 -12.34
N THR A 16 -2.64 -19.65 -13.43
CA THR A 16 -2.37 -18.20 -13.65
C THR A 16 -2.22 -17.30 -12.41
N ILE A 17 -0.99 -17.17 -11.90
CA ILE A 17 -0.62 -16.14 -10.91
C ILE A 17 -0.03 -14.94 -11.67
N HIS A 18 -0.79 -13.85 -11.77
CA HIS A 18 -0.25 -12.55 -12.18
C HIS A 18 0.63 -12.02 -11.04
N HIS A 19 1.96 -12.11 -11.18
CA HIS A 19 2.90 -11.60 -10.18
C HIS A 19 2.81 -10.07 -10.07
N GLN A 20 2.00 -9.60 -9.12
CA GLN A 20 1.77 -8.18 -8.83
C GLN A 20 2.93 -7.56 -8.02
N TYR A 21 3.80 -8.38 -7.44
CA TYR A 21 4.90 -7.93 -6.61
C TYR A 21 6.23 -8.41 -7.21
N MET A 22 7.22 -7.52 -7.23
CA MET A 22 8.60 -7.83 -7.55
C MET A 22 9.48 -7.44 -6.37
N ALA A 23 10.28 -8.39 -5.88
CA ALA A 23 11.25 -8.12 -4.82
C ALA A 23 12.65 -8.01 -5.43
N PHE A 24 13.38 -6.98 -5.04
CA PHE A 24 14.76 -6.72 -5.42
C PHE A 24 15.61 -6.72 -4.16
N SER A 25 16.55 -7.66 -4.07
CA SER A 25 17.56 -7.73 -3.01
C SER A 25 18.79 -6.89 -3.35
N ASP A 26 19.67 -6.67 -2.36
CA ASP A 26 20.91 -5.89 -2.50
C ASP A 26 20.66 -4.45 -2.99
N VAL A 27 19.54 -3.88 -2.54
CA VAL A 27 19.17 -2.49 -2.77
C VAL A 27 19.49 -1.71 -1.51
N ASN A 28 20.67 -1.09 -1.45
CA ASN A 28 20.97 -0.14 -0.38
C ASN A 28 20.24 1.21 -0.60
N LEU A 29 20.24 2.07 0.42
CA LEU A 29 19.49 3.33 0.42
C LEU A 29 19.87 4.23 -0.77
N LYS A 30 21.17 4.34 -1.10
CA LYS A 30 21.64 5.14 -2.23
C LYS A 30 21.08 4.61 -3.56
N ARG A 31 21.04 3.29 -3.74
CA ARG A 31 20.50 2.64 -4.94
C ARG A 31 18.99 2.80 -5.02
N PHE A 32 18.29 2.62 -3.90
CA PHE A 32 16.85 2.85 -3.79
C PHE A 32 16.51 4.29 -4.22
N LEU A 33 17.11 5.30 -3.60
CA LEU A 33 16.83 6.72 -3.89
C LEU A 33 17.07 7.07 -5.36
N LYS A 34 18.08 6.45 -5.99
CA LYS A 34 18.34 6.63 -7.43
C LYS A 34 17.24 6.02 -8.30
N ILE A 35 16.84 4.78 -8.03
CA ILE A 35 15.78 4.08 -8.76
C ILE A 35 14.46 4.85 -8.62
N ASP A 36 14.21 5.32 -7.41
CA ASP A 36 12.97 5.98 -7.07
C ASP A 36 12.86 7.40 -7.65
N ALA A 37 13.94 8.19 -7.66
CA ALA A 37 13.97 9.46 -8.36
C ALA A 37 13.76 9.30 -9.88
N LEU A 38 14.25 8.19 -10.46
CA LEU A 38 13.97 7.85 -11.87
C LEU A 38 12.51 7.45 -12.07
N ARG A 39 11.91 6.73 -11.13
CA ARG A 39 10.48 6.43 -11.14
C ARG A 39 9.65 7.71 -11.19
N GLU A 40 9.86 8.63 -10.25
CA GLU A 40 9.10 9.89 -10.15
C GLU A 40 9.18 10.76 -11.41
N ARG A 41 10.34 10.78 -12.08
CA ARG A 41 10.53 11.56 -13.32
C ARG A 41 9.87 10.92 -14.54
N ASN A 42 9.63 9.61 -14.54
CA ASN A 42 9.13 8.84 -15.68
C ASN A 42 7.67 8.37 -15.50
N THR A 43 6.92 9.01 -14.60
CA THR A 43 5.59 8.61 -14.06
C THR A 43 4.36 8.70 -15.01
N PRO A 44 4.47 8.55 -16.34
CA PRO A 44 3.33 8.03 -17.09
C PRO A 44 3.31 6.51 -17.24
N LEU A 45 4.46 5.84 -17.14
CA LEU A 45 4.59 4.51 -17.76
C LEU A 45 4.19 3.34 -16.86
N LEU A 46 4.28 3.44 -15.53
CA LEU A 46 3.89 2.35 -14.63
C LEU A 46 3.34 2.90 -13.31
N ARG A 47 2.05 2.66 -13.04
CA ARG A 47 1.45 2.88 -11.71
C ARG A 47 2.05 1.82 -10.78
N MET A 48 3.10 2.17 -10.03
CA MET A 48 3.77 1.24 -9.12
C MET A 48 3.97 1.88 -7.75
N ARG A 49 3.75 1.07 -6.71
CA ARG A 49 3.98 1.44 -5.31
C ARG A 49 5.21 0.74 -4.78
N VAL A 50 5.94 1.39 -3.86
CA VAL A 50 7.17 0.82 -3.31
C VAL A 50 7.09 0.68 -1.79
N LEU A 51 7.55 -0.48 -1.32
CA LEU A 51 8.01 -0.70 0.04
C LEU A 51 9.52 -0.92 0.00
N TYR A 52 10.22 -0.27 0.91
CA TYR A 52 11.65 -0.48 1.08
C TYR A 52 11.95 -0.92 2.51
N ASP A 53 12.89 -1.85 2.64
CA ASP A 53 13.46 -2.31 3.89
C ASP A 53 14.96 -2.08 3.86
N GLY A 54 15.43 -1.11 4.63
CA GLY A 54 16.84 -0.73 4.74
C GLY A 54 17.68 -1.70 5.56
N ILE A 55 17.05 -2.50 6.44
CA ILE A 55 17.73 -3.52 7.24
C ILE A 55 18.06 -4.71 6.35
N GLU A 56 17.05 -5.21 5.62
CA GLU A 56 17.21 -6.35 4.72
C GLU A 56 17.77 -5.95 3.34
N GLN A 57 17.88 -4.65 3.07
CA GLN A 57 18.25 -4.09 1.75
C GLN A 57 17.37 -4.63 0.62
N VAL A 58 16.06 -4.73 0.90
CA VAL A 58 15.05 -5.23 -0.03
C VAL A 58 14.13 -4.09 -0.45
N MET A 59 13.90 -3.97 -1.75
CA MET A 59 12.86 -3.15 -2.33
C MET A 59 11.76 -4.05 -2.90
N ILE A 60 10.53 -3.88 -2.44
CA ILE A 60 9.35 -4.54 -2.99
C ILE A 60 8.59 -3.52 -3.83
N VAL A 61 8.46 -3.82 -5.12
CA VAL A 61 7.65 -3.05 -6.07
C VAL A 61 6.32 -3.75 -6.24
N LYS A 62 5.23 -3.09 -5.84
CA LYS A 62 3.85 -3.47 -6.15
C LYS A 62 3.49 -2.84 -7.49
N LEU A 63 3.37 -3.65 -8.52
CA LEU A 63 2.82 -3.25 -9.81
C LEU A 63 1.30 -3.07 -9.63
N MET A 64 0.77 -1.86 -9.79
CA MET A 64 -0.67 -1.64 -9.65
C MET A 64 -1.36 -2.20 -10.90
N PRO A 65 -2.05 -3.35 -10.82
CA PRO A 65 -2.17 -4.24 -11.95
C PRO A 65 -3.37 -3.91 -12.84
N SER A 66 -4.26 -2.98 -12.47
CA SER A 66 -5.42 -2.70 -13.30
C SER A 66 -6.08 -1.34 -13.05
N LEU A 67 -6.67 -0.78 -14.12
CA LEU A 67 -7.64 0.31 -14.06
C LEU A 67 -8.71 0.05 -12.98
N PHE A 68 -9.13 -1.20 -12.80
CA PHE A 68 -10.10 -1.60 -11.79
C PHE A 68 -9.65 -1.31 -10.36
N HIS A 69 -8.37 -1.57 -10.01
CA HIS A 69 -7.85 -1.23 -8.69
C HIS A 69 -7.94 0.29 -8.48
N SER A 70 -7.44 1.07 -9.44
CA SER A 70 -7.49 2.53 -9.35
C SER A 70 -8.91 3.07 -9.27
N LEU A 71 -9.86 2.52 -10.03
CA LEU A 71 -11.27 2.89 -9.98
C LEU A 71 -11.90 2.51 -8.64
N ALA A 72 -11.59 1.33 -8.09
CA ALA A 72 -12.10 0.91 -6.79
C ALA A 72 -11.58 1.81 -5.66
N ALA A 73 -10.27 2.11 -5.66
CA ALA A 73 -9.67 3.02 -4.70
C ALA A 73 -10.25 4.44 -4.82
N ALA A 74 -10.38 4.98 -6.04
CA ALA A 74 -10.98 6.29 -6.27
C ALA A 74 -12.45 6.33 -5.81
N ARG A 75 -13.25 5.31 -6.17
CA ARG A 75 -14.66 5.26 -5.77
C ARG A 75 -14.82 5.17 -4.26
N LEU A 76 -13.96 4.41 -3.59
CA LEU A 76 -13.98 4.30 -2.14
C LEU A 76 -13.55 5.59 -1.46
N HIS A 77 -12.54 6.28 -2.01
CA HIS A 77 -12.14 7.60 -1.55
C HIS A 77 -13.33 8.56 -1.58
N ASP A 78 -14.09 8.59 -2.68
CA ASP A 78 -15.28 9.45 -2.81
C ASP A 78 -16.36 9.11 -1.78
N ILE A 79 -16.66 7.82 -1.59
CA ILE A 79 -17.63 7.36 -0.58
C ILE A 79 -17.20 7.80 0.83
N LEU A 80 -15.94 7.62 1.17
CA LEU A 80 -15.42 8.06 2.48
C LEU A 80 -15.47 9.58 2.62
N HIS A 81 -15.16 10.32 1.55
CA HIS A 81 -15.24 11.78 1.54
C HIS A 81 -16.66 12.28 1.80
N GLU A 82 -17.67 11.72 1.12
CA GLU A 82 -19.09 12.02 1.35
C GLU A 82 -19.50 11.70 2.80
N LYS A 83 -19.01 10.60 3.37
CA LYS A 83 -19.25 10.25 4.77
C LYS A 83 -18.61 11.23 5.73
N PHE A 84 -17.38 11.69 5.48
CA PHE A 84 -16.76 12.72 6.32
C PHE A 84 -17.51 14.04 6.28
N ILE A 85 -18.10 14.41 5.13
CA ILE A 85 -18.98 15.59 5.03
C ILE A 85 -20.24 15.39 5.87
N THR A 86 -20.90 14.25 5.69
CA THR A 86 -22.16 13.92 6.39
C THR A 86 -21.97 13.89 7.91
N LEU A 87 -20.81 13.41 8.38
CA LEU A 87 -20.46 13.37 9.79
C LEU A 87 -19.92 14.69 10.34
N GLY A 88 -19.78 15.73 9.51
CA GLY A 88 -19.25 17.04 9.93
C GLY A 88 -17.74 17.08 10.21
N VAL A 89 -17.01 16.01 9.87
CA VAL A 89 -15.57 15.86 10.17
C VAL A 89 -14.64 16.17 8.99
N LYS A 90 -15.18 16.49 7.80
CA LYS A 90 -14.38 16.77 6.58
C LYS A 90 -13.35 17.88 6.77
N LYS A 91 -13.61 18.87 7.64
CA LYS A 91 -12.64 19.93 7.93
C LYS A 91 -11.51 19.46 8.83
N GLN A 92 -11.67 18.36 9.55
CA GLN A 92 -10.72 17.83 10.52
C GLN A 92 -9.93 16.64 9.97
N ILE A 93 -10.52 15.86 9.05
CA ILE A 93 -9.92 14.70 8.41
C ILE A 93 -9.79 14.96 6.90
N PHE A 94 -8.58 14.86 6.37
CA PHE A 94 -8.31 15.07 4.94
C PHE A 94 -7.33 14.04 4.38
N SER A 95 -7.39 13.84 3.07
CA SER A 95 -6.55 12.86 2.36
C SER A 95 -5.11 13.37 2.23
N VAL A 96 -4.13 12.49 2.43
CA VAL A 96 -2.68 12.80 2.31
C VAL A 96 -2.07 12.35 0.98
N GLY A 97 -2.89 11.85 0.05
CA GLY A 97 -2.44 11.43 -1.27
C GLY A 97 -1.53 10.19 -1.25
N ASP A 98 -0.56 10.15 -2.17
CA ASP A 98 0.38 9.05 -2.37
C ASP A 98 1.74 9.26 -1.69
N GLY A 99 1.76 10.04 -0.61
CA GLY A 99 2.95 10.26 0.22
C GLY A 99 3.52 8.96 0.80
N ARG A 100 4.83 8.99 1.08
CA ARG A 100 5.56 7.89 1.73
C ARG A 100 5.68 8.13 3.21
N PHE A 101 5.55 7.07 3.99
CA PHE A 101 5.64 7.12 5.45
C PHE A 101 6.55 6.03 5.98
N GLY A 102 7.39 6.40 6.95
CA GLY A 102 8.35 5.51 7.60
C GLY A 102 9.76 6.11 7.67
N ASP A 103 10.71 5.30 8.11
CA ASP A 103 12.12 5.68 8.18
C ASP A 103 12.85 5.06 6.97
N PRO A 104 13.48 5.87 6.10
CA PRO A 104 14.34 5.39 5.02
C PRO A 104 15.46 4.44 5.44
N ASN A 105 15.91 4.49 6.70
CA ASN A 105 16.93 3.61 7.24
C ASN A 105 16.35 2.32 7.84
N GLU A 106 15.05 2.29 8.16
CA GLU A 106 14.35 1.07 8.57
C GLU A 106 13.43 0.56 7.46
N ARG A 107 12.22 1.12 7.39
CA ARG A 107 11.21 0.76 6.39
C ARG A 107 10.31 1.95 6.10
N PHE A 108 9.94 2.14 4.84
CA PHE A 108 8.84 3.04 4.44
C PHE A 108 7.95 2.40 3.39
N LYS A 109 6.75 2.94 3.27
CA LYS A 109 5.70 2.44 2.39
C LYS A 109 4.79 3.55 1.87
N GLU A 110 4.19 3.33 0.72
CA GLU A 110 3.12 4.14 0.12
C GLU A 110 1.74 3.49 0.37
N PRO A 111 0.73 4.24 0.85
CA PRO A 111 -0.63 3.72 1.01
C PRO A 111 -1.39 3.74 -0.33
N ASP A 112 -2.44 2.91 -0.43
CA ASP A 112 -3.43 3.04 -1.51
C ASP A 112 -4.32 4.28 -1.31
N ILE A 113 -4.81 4.50 -0.09
CA ILE A 113 -5.50 5.72 0.35
C ILE A 113 -5.12 5.97 1.81
N ALA A 114 -4.89 7.24 2.17
CA ALA A 114 -4.57 7.60 3.54
C ALA A 114 -5.19 8.96 3.92
N TYR A 115 -5.51 9.09 5.21
CA TYR A 115 -6.09 10.28 5.80
C TYR A 115 -5.34 10.67 7.07
N THR A 116 -5.24 11.97 7.31
CA THR A 116 -4.67 12.56 8.53
C THR A 116 -5.63 13.58 9.14
N THR A 117 -5.27 14.11 10.30
CA THR A 117 -6.01 15.19 10.96
C THR A 117 -5.24 16.50 10.96
N ASN A 118 -5.95 17.64 11.08
CA ASN A 118 -5.34 18.97 11.12
C ASN A 118 -4.36 19.20 12.28
N GLU A 119 -4.46 18.37 13.32
CA GLU A 119 -3.62 18.43 14.52
C GLU A 119 -2.26 17.76 14.31
N ARG A 120 -2.05 17.10 13.16
CA ARG A 120 -0.83 16.38 12.84
C ARG A 120 -0.05 17.07 11.75
N ASN A 121 1.27 16.90 11.80
CA ASN A 121 2.15 17.33 10.71
C ASN A 121 1.85 16.52 9.45
N HIS A 122 2.07 17.13 8.29
CA HIS A 122 1.78 16.53 6.98
C HIS A 122 2.69 15.34 6.64
N ASP A 123 3.87 15.26 7.25
CA ASP A 123 4.85 14.19 7.13
C ASP A 123 4.64 13.07 8.17
N ASP A 124 3.69 13.24 9.09
CA ASP A 124 3.40 12.24 10.11
C ASP A 124 2.60 11.06 9.55
N PHE A 125 2.71 9.89 10.18
CA PHE A 125 1.94 8.72 9.76
C PHE A 125 0.43 9.01 9.75
N PRO A 126 -0.30 8.55 8.72
CA PRO A 126 -1.72 8.78 8.60
C PRO A 126 -2.49 8.15 9.77
N CYS A 127 -3.57 8.80 10.19
CA CYS A 127 -4.43 8.30 11.26
C CYS A 127 -5.33 7.14 10.79
N PHE A 128 -5.69 7.15 9.51
CA PHE A 128 -6.54 6.16 8.88
C PHE A 128 -6.00 5.80 7.50
N VAL A 129 -5.77 4.52 7.26
CA VAL A 129 -5.30 3.98 5.97
C VAL A 129 -6.33 3.04 5.38
N VAL A 130 -6.44 3.02 4.06
CA VAL A 130 -7.21 2.01 3.33
C VAL A 130 -6.26 1.28 2.39
N GLU A 131 -6.32 -0.04 2.44
CA GLU A 131 -5.58 -0.93 1.53
C GLU A 131 -6.58 -1.69 0.66
N VAL A 132 -6.42 -1.57 -0.66
CA VAL A 132 -7.35 -2.16 -1.63
C VAL A 132 -6.64 -3.28 -2.36
N GLY A 133 -7.23 -4.47 -2.32
CA GLY A 133 -6.77 -5.61 -3.10
C GLY A 133 -7.83 -6.11 -4.08
N VAL A 134 -7.42 -6.33 -5.32
CA VAL A 134 -8.26 -6.91 -6.40
C VAL A 134 -7.68 -8.24 -6.90
N ALA A 135 -6.36 -8.37 -6.90
CA ALA A 135 -5.65 -9.61 -7.21
C ALA A 135 -4.81 -10.09 -6.01
N GLU A 136 -4.58 -9.21 -5.04
CA GLU A 136 -3.90 -9.48 -3.80
C GLU A 136 -4.70 -10.45 -2.93
N SER A 137 -4.01 -11.42 -2.34
CA SER A 137 -4.63 -12.26 -1.31
C SER A 137 -4.94 -11.43 -0.05
N LEU A 138 -6.00 -11.81 0.66
CA LEU A 138 -6.33 -11.21 1.95
C LEU A 138 -5.15 -11.25 2.95
N GLN A 139 -4.30 -12.28 2.87
CA GLN A 139 -3.12 -12.39 3.74
C GLN A 139 -2.09 -11.29 3.44
N MET A 140 -1.86 -10.96 2.16
CA MET A 140 -0.96 -9.86 1.78
C MET A 140 -1.50 -8.51 2.27
N LEU A 141 -2.81 -8.27 2.12
CA LEU A 141 -3.44 -7.06 2.64
C LEU A 141 -3.36 -6.95 4.16
N LYS A 142 -3.39 -8.08 4.88
CA LYS A 142 -3.16 -8.11 6.34
C LYS A 142 -1.72 -7.78 6.70
N CYS A 143 -0.73 -8.25 5.94
CA CYS A 143 0.66 -7.83 6.12
C CYS A 143 0.81 -6.33 5.88
N ASP A 144 0.14 -5.81 4.85
CA ASP A 144 0.08 -4.39 4.53
C ASP A 144 -0.52 -3.57 5.69
N ALA A 145 -1.64 -4.02 6.26
CA ALA A 145 -2.23 -3.39 7.44
C ALA A 145 -1.36 -3.49 8.69
N HIS A 146 -0.69 -4.63 8.89
CA HIS A 146 0.21 -4.84 10.01
C HIS A 146 1.38 -3.84 9.98
N PHE A 147 1.94 -3.54 8.81
CA PHE A 147 2.95 -2.49 8.65
C PHE A 147 2.46 -1.16 9.25
N TRP A 148 1.29 -0.69 8.82
CA TRP A 148 0.75 0.60 9.28
C TRP A 148 0.49 0.64 10.78
N LEU A 149 -0.07 -0.44 11.34
CA LEU A 149 -0.41 -0.50 12.76
C LEU A 149 0.82 -0.60 13.68
N THR A 150 1.90 -1.24 13.21
CA THR A 150 3.09 -1.49 14.04
C THR A 150 4.21 -0.47 13.84
N LYS A 151 4.39 0.07 12.63
CA LYS A 151 5.47 1.01 12.33
C LYS A 151 5.12 2.47 12.57
N SER A 152 3.84 2.80 12.74
CA SER A 152 3.39 4.17 12.97
C SER A 152 3.54 4.66 14.41
N ASP A 153 4.08 3.86 15.34
CA ASP A 153 4.10 4.18 16.78
C ASP A 153 2.73 4.64 17.30
N LYS A 154 1.70 3.81 17.02
CA LYS A 154 0.29 4.07 17.37
C LYS A 154 -0.33 5.30 16.69
N ARG A 155 0.34 5.96 15.74
CA ARG A 155 -0.26 7.11 15.03
C ARG A 155 -1.34 6.66 14.06
N THR A 156 -1.15 5.55 13.36
CA THR A 156 -2.23 4.92 12.59
C THR A 156 -3.19 4.23 13.56
N LYS A 157 -4.43 4.71 13.58
CA LYS A 157 -5.48 4.24 14.50
C LYS A 157 -6.39 3.20 13.86
N LEU A 158 -6.49 3.23 12.53
CA LEU A 158 -7.38 2.38 11.76
C LEU A 158 -6.73 2.02 10.42
N VAL A 159 -6.84 0.76 10.03
CA VAL A 159 -6.59 0.34 8.65
C VAL A 159 -7.84 -0.39 8.16
N LEU A 160 -8.40 0.04 7.04
CA LEU A 160 -9.51 -0.63 6.38
C LEU A 160 -8.97 -1.42 5.19
N ILE A 161 -9.08 -2.74 5.26
CA ILE A 161 -8.78 -3.65 4.15
C ILE A 161 -10.04 -3.85 3.31
N ILE A 162 -9.88 -3.68 2.00
CA ILE A 162 -10.90 -3.93 0.99
C ILE A 162 -10.39 -5.03 0.09
N HIS A 163 -10.96 -6.22 0.19
CA HIS A 163 -10.58 -7.34 -0.67
C HIS A 163 -11.71 -7.63 -1.66
N ILE A 164 -11.42 -7.45 -2.94
CA ILE A 164 -12.36 -7.61 -4.05
C ILE A 164 -12.02 -8.88 -4.80
N ASP A 165 -12.86 -9.90 -4.66
CA ASP A 165 -12.80 -11.12 -5.44
C ASP A 165 -13.72 -11.00 -6.65
N LYS A 166 -13.12 -10.88 -7.84
CA LYS A 166 -13.87 -10.77 -9.10
C LYS A 166 -14.54 -12.07 -9.53
N VAL A 167 -13.93 -13.21 -9.19
CA VAL A 167 -14.43 -14.54 -9.59
C VAL A 167 -15.66 -14.87 -8.75
N LEU A 168 -15.56 -14.69 -7.44
CA LEU A 168 -16.66 -14.91 -6.50
C LEU A 168 -17.62 -13.72 -6.41
N ARG A 169 -17.34 -12.62 -7.12
CA ARG A 169 -18.10 -11.35 -7.08
C ARG A 169 -18.35 -10.88 -5.65
N LYS A 170 -17.32 -10.95 -4.81
CA LYS A 170 -17.40 -10.66 -3.38
C LYS A 170 -16.51 -9.48 -3.02
N ILE A 171 -17.03 -8.59 -2.18
CA ILE A 171 -16.24 -7.55 -1.52
C ILE A 171 -16.21 -7.89 -0.03
N LEU A 172 -15.02 -8.00 0.52
CA LEU A 172 -14.79 -8.15 1.96
C LEU A 172 -14.22 -6.85 2.52
N LEU A 173 -14.81 -6.39 3.61
CA LEU A 173 -14.34 -5.26 4.40
C LEU A 173 -13.81 -5.79 5.74
N GLN A 174 -12.58 -5.43 6.09
CA GLN A 174 -11.98 -5.78 7.37
C GLN A 174 -11.29 -4.56 7.99
N ARG A 175 -11.44 -4.38 9.30
CA ARG A 175 -10.77 -3.33 10.08
C ARG A 175 -9.78 -3.93 11.07
#